data_AF-A0A377XGZ1-F1
#
_entry.id   AF-A0A377XGZ1-F1
#
_cell.length_a   1.000
_cell.length_b   1.000
_cell.length_c   1.000
_cell.angle_alpha   90.00
_cell.angle_beta   90.00
_cell.angle_gamma   90.00
#
_symmetry.space_group_name_H-M   'P 1'
#
loop_
_entity.id
_entity.type
_entity.pdbx_description
1 polymer ?
#
loop_
_entity_poly.entity_id
_entity_poly.type
_entity_poly.pdbx_seq_one_letter_code
_entity_poly.pdbx_strand_id
1 'polypeptide(L)'
;MTVFDGVEVTCIDNGMPVILLRACDLGCTGYETREQLDNDDALKRRLESIRLQAGPLMQLGDVSQRTVPKMTLIAEPRHGGAISSRTFIPHRCHASIGVFGAVSVAQRLSAPRLCRAGPGAGSARRYAAAQRRASDRRI
;
A
#
# COMPACT_ATOMS: atom_id res chain seq x y z
N MET A 1 1.27 -3.30 14.99
CA MET A 1 0.66 -2.63 13.83
C MET A 1 0.71 -1.14 14.12
N THR A 2 1.04 -0.33 13.13
CA THR A 2 1.27 1.12 13.28
C THR A 2 0.34 1.87 12.35
N VAL A 3 -0.02 3.11 12.66
CA VAL A 3 -0.90 3.93 11.82
C VAL A 3 -0.15 5.16 11.31
N PHE A 4 -0.15 5.37 10.00
CA PHE A 4 0.38 6.56 9.34
C PHE A 4 -0.69 7.13 8.41
N ASP A 5 -0.91 8.44 8.41
CA ASP A 5 -1.93 9.11 7.57
C ASP A 5 -3.33 8.44 7.64
N GLY A 6 -3.68 7.93 8.83
CA GLY A 6 -4.92 7.20 9.07
C GLY A 6 -4.99 5.81 8.41
N VAL A 7 -3.88 5.29 7.89
CA VAL A 7 -3.75 3.96 7.28
C VAL A 7 -3.03 3.04 8.24
N GLU A 8 -3.63 1.88 8.52
CA GLU A 8 -2.99 0.84 9.29
C GLU A 8 -1.95 0.12 8.44
N VAL A 9 -0.72 0.04 8.93
CA VAL A 9 0.40 -0.60 8.25
C VAL A 9 1.09 -1.65 9.12
N THR A 10 1.76 -2.58 8.45
CA THR A 10 2.69 -3.51 9.08
C THR A 10 4.07 -3.33 8.47
N CYS A 11 5.04 -2.92 9.27
CA CYS A 11 6.44 -2.84 8.86
C CYS A 11 7.11 -4.19 9.15
N ILE A 12 7.75 -4.77 8.14
CA ILE A 12 8.42 -6.07 8.22
C ILE A 12 9.78 -5.96 7.55
N ASP A 13 10.79 -6.58 8.15
CA ASP A 13 12.09 -6.78 7.52
C ASP A 13 12.55 -8.22 7.76
N ASN A 14 12.45 -9.04 6.72
CA ASN A 14 13.04 -10.39 6.68
C ASN A 14 14.02 -10.50 5.51
N GLY A 15 14.99 -9.57 5.48
CA GLY A 15 16.00 -9.43 4.43
C GLY A 15 15.68 -8.36 3.37
N MET A 16 14.47 -7.79 3.41
CA MET A 16 14.07 -6.65 2.60
C MET A 16 13.03 -5.85 3.39
N PRO A 17 13.31 -4.59 3.75
CA PRO A 17 12.33 -3.74 4.42
C PRO A 17 11.10 -3.50 3.55
N VAL A 18 9.94 -3.92 4.04
CA VAL A 18 8.65 -3.78 3.37
C VAL A 18 7.62 -3.20 4.33
N ILE A 19 6.84 -2.25 3.83
CA ILE A 19 5.63 -1.75 4.49
C ILE A 19 4.43 -2.38 3.80
N LEU A 20 3.65 -3.15 4.55
CA LEU A 20 2.42 -3.78 4.10
C LEU A 20 1.21 -2.90 4.42
N LEU A 21 0.38 -2.67 3.41
CA LEU A 21 -0.84 -1.87 3.51
C LEU A 21 -2.01 -2.61 2.86
N ARG A 22 -3.20 -2.52 3.44
CA ARG A 22 -4.42 -3.00 2.78
C ARG A 22 -4.75 -2.08 1.61
N ALA A 23 -4.99 -2.65 0.42
CA ALA A 23 -5.33 -1.86 -0.76
C ALA A 23 -6.58 -0.98 -0.54
N CYS A 24 -7.59 -1.51 0.16
CA CYS A 24 -8.86 -0.85 0.44
C CYS A 24 -8.75 0.37 1.36
N ASP A 25 -7.78 0.40 2.28
CA ASP A 25 -7.53 1.58 3.14
C ASP A 25 -6.96 2.76 2.33
N LEU A 26 -6.39 2.45 1.16
CA LEU A 26 -5.93 3.38 0.15
C LEU A 26 -6.93 3.55 -0.99
N GLY A 27 -8.18 3.09 -0.84
CA GLY A 27 -9.20 3.21 -1.90
C GLY A 27 -8.92 2.39 -3.17
N CYS A 28 -7.91 1.52 -3.15
CA CYS A 28 -7.59 0.60 -4.23
C CYS A 28 -8.28 -0.76 -4.00
N THR A 29 -8.45 -1.50 -5.08
CA THR A 29 -8.92 -2.89 -5.07
C THR A 29 -7.78 -3.89 -4.85
N GLY A 30 -6.55 -3.53 -5.21
CA GLY A 30 -5.38 -4.42 -5.21
C GLY A 30 -5.23 -5.24 -6.50
N TYR A 31 -6.11 -5.00 -7.48
CA TYR A 31 -6.16 -5.72 -8.76
C TYR A 31 -5.94 -4.80 -9.96
N GLU A 32 -5.68 -3.53 -9.72
CA GLU A 32 -5.33 -2.55 -10.75
C GLU A 32 -4.12 -3.03 -11.58
N THR A 33 -4.05 -2.54 -12.82
CA THR A 33 -2.86 -2.73 -13.66
C THR A 33 -1.73 -1.84 -13.15
N ARG A 34 -0.50 -2.15 -13.57
CA ARG A 34 0.66 -1.32 -13.27
C ARG A 34 0.45 0.12 -13.74
N GLU A 35 -0.05 0.29 -14.96
CA GLU A 35 -0.26 1.59 -15.59
C GLU A 35 -1.32 2.41 -14.84
N GLN A 36 -2.36 1.76 -14.29
CA GLN A 36 -3.36 2.43 -13.46
C GLN A 36 -2.74 2.97 -12.16
N LEU A 37 -1.87 2.18 -11.52
CA LEU A 37 -1.22 2.54 -10.26
C LEU A 37 -0.12 3.59 -10.46
N ASP A 38 0.65 3.49 -11.54
CA ASP A 38 1.72 4.44 -11.87
C ASP A 38 1.17 5.81 -12.26
N ASN A 39 -0.05 5.87 -12.82
CA ASN A 39 -0.72 7.12 -13.17
C ASN A 39 -1.56 7.71 -12.02
N ASP A 40 -1.67 7.04 -10.87
CA ASP A 40 -2.37 7.58 -9.70
C ASP A 40 -1.41 8.41 -8.83
N ASP A 41 -1.28 9.70 -9.17
CA ASP A 41 -0.43 10.63 -8.44
C ASP A 41 -0.85 10.83 -6.98
N ALA A 42 -2.15 10.74 -6.68
CA ALA A 42 -2.65 10.89 -5.32
C ALA A 42 -2.23 9.71 -4.45
N LEU A 43 -2.36 8.49 -4.99
CA LEU A 43 -1.87 7.28 -4.35
C LEU A 43 -0.35 7.34 -4.13
N LYS A 44 0.43 7.69 -5.15
CA LYS A 44 1.89 7.77 -5.04
C LYS A 44 2.35 8.75 -3.97
N ARG A 45 1.73 9.93 -3.88
CA ARG A 45 2.03 10.92 -2.82
C ARG A 45 1.72 10.37 -1.43
N ARG A 46 0.60 9.66 -1.28
CA ARG A 46 0.21 9.06 0.01
C ARG A 46 1.16 7.93 0.41
N LEU A 47 1.54 7.07 -0.53
CA LEU A 47 2.53 6.02 -0.30
C LEU A 47 3.89 6.60 0.10
N GLU A 48 4.34 7.67 -0.56
CA GLU A 48 5.59 8.34 -0.23
C GLU A 48 5.57 8.97 1.16
N SER A 49 4.47 9.65 1.53
CA SER A 49 4.29 10.19 2.88
C SER A 49 4.44 9.11 3.96
N ILE A 50 3.75 7.96 3.77
CA ILE A 50 3.84 6.84 4.70
C ILE A 50 5.26 6.25 4.74
N ARG A 51 5.92 6.14 3.58
CA ARG A 51 7.29 5.59 3.48
C ARG A 51 8.29 6.43 4.27
N LEU A 52 8.21 7.76 4.16
CA LEU A 52 9.08 8.69 4.87
C LEU A 52 8.86 8.64 6.39
N GLN A 53 7.60 8.51 6.84
CA GLN A 53 7.27 8.37 8.26
C GLN A 53 7.76 7.03 8.84
N ALA A 54 7.65 5.95 8.07
CA ALA A 54 8.04 4.62 8.51
C ALA A 54 9.56 4.40 8.52
N GLY A 55 10.32 5.08 7.65
CA GLY A 55 11.78 4.92 7.54
C GLY A 55 12.53 4.97 8.88
N PRO A 56 12.39 6.05 9.67
CA PRO A 56 13.01 6.15 11.00
C PRO A 56 12.57 5.06 11.98
N LEU A 57 11.28 4.70 11.96
CA LEU A 57 10.71 3.68 12.86
C LEU A 57 11.16 2.25 12.50
N MET A 58 11.56 2.04 11.24
CA MET A 58 12.20 0.82 10.77
C MET A 58 13.74 0.86 10.92
N GLN A 59 14.30 1.85 11.62
CA GLN A 59 15.75 2.03 11.81
C GLN A 59 16.53 2.24 10.49
N LEU A 60 15.87 2.78 9.46
CA LEU A 60 16.47 3.05 8.15
C LEU A 60 16.96 4.51 8.01
N GLY A 61 16.68 5.36 9.00
CA GLY A 61 17.00 6.79 8.95
C GLY A 61 16.15 7.55 7.92
N ASP A 62 16.70 8.60 7.33
CA ASP A 62 16.06 9.30 6.21
C ASP A 62 16.11 8.41 4.96
N VAL A 63 14.92 8.08 4.46
CA VAL A 63 14.71 7.23 3.29
C VAL A 63 14.36 8.02 2.03
N SER A 64 14.33 9.36 2.07
CA SER A 64 13.94 10.23 0.96
C SER A 64 14.64 9.91 -0.37
N GLN A 65 15.94 9.59 -0.32
CA GLN A 65 16.75 9.21 -1.49
C GLN A 65 17.10 7.71 -1.52
N ARG A 66 16.42 6.87 -0.72
CA ARG A 66 16.67 5.43 -0.63
C ARG A 66 15.61 4.63 -1.37
N THR A 67 16.00 3.47 -1.87
CA THR A 67 15.10 2.51 -2.56
C THR A 67 14.33 1.60 -1.59
N VAL A 68 14.59 1.73 -0.30
CA VAL A 68 13.92 1.00 0.80
C VAL A 68 13.30 2.00 1.78
N PRO A 69 12.23 1.63 2.49
CA PRO A 69 11.47 0.37 2.36
C PRO A 69 10.58 0.34 1.11
N LYS A 70 10.25 -0.86 0.65
CA LYS A 70 9.28 -1.06 -0.45
C LYS A 70 7.85 -0.97 0.10
N MET A 71 6.91 -0.51 -0.71
CA MET A 71 5.50 -0.43 -0.32
C MET A 71 4.73 -1.57 -1.00
N THR A 72 4.06 -2.43 -0.24
CA THR A 72 3.25 -3.52 -0.81
C THR A 72 1.80 -3.43 -0.37
N LEU A 73 0.92 -3.23 -1.34
CA LEU A 73 -0.53 -3.26 -1.19
C LEU A 73 -0.98 -4.72 -1.26
N ILE A 74 -1.84 -5.13 -0.32
CA ILE A 74 -2.39 -6.50 -0.24
C ILE A 74 -3.91 -6.52 -0.36
N ALA A 75 -4.43 -7.54 -1.01
CA ALA A 75 -5.86 -7.85 -1.18
C ALA A 75 -6.08 -9.37 -1.21
N GLU A 76 -7.34 -9.81 -1.20
CA GLU A 76 -7.68 -11.24 -1.32
C GLU A 76 -7.17 -11.83 -2.65
N PRO A 77 -6.83 -13.13 -2.69
CA PRO A 77 -6.43 -13.81 -3.92
C PRO A 77 -7.61 -13.97 -4.89
N ARG A 78 -7.36 -13.90 -6.21
CA ARG A 78 -8.38 -14.18 -7.26
C ARG A 78 -8.25 -15.56 -7.91
N HIS A 79 -7.09 -16.18 -7.82
CA HIS A 79 -6.75 -17.39 -8.59
C HIS A 79 -6.27 -18.53 -7.67
N GLY A 80 -6.98 -18.76 -6.55
CA GLY A 80 -6.66 -19.85 -5.62
C GLY A 80 -5.33 -19.74 -4.86
N GLY A 81 -4.66 -18.58 -4.93
CA GLY A 81 -3.45 -18.30 -4.16
C GLY A 81 -3.75 -17.87 -2.72
N ALA A 82 -2.73 -17.43 -1.97
CA ALA A 82 -2.89 -16.96 -0.59
C ALA A 82 -3.34 -15.48 -0.50
N ILE A 83 -2.79 -14.61 -1.36
CA ILE A 83 -3.06 -13.17 -1.44
C ILE A 83 -2.86 -12.65 -2.86
N SER A 84 -3.40 -11.46 -3.14
CA SER A 84 -2.94 -10.62 -4.26
C SER A 84 -2.12 -9.45 -3.73
N SER A 85 -1.05 -9.10 -4.43
CA SER A 85 -0.17 -8.00 -4.05
C SER A 85 0.16 -7.07 -5.21
N ARG A 86 0.44 -5.81 -4.89
CA ARG A 86 1.05 -4.80 -5.77
C ARG A 86 2.15 -4.08 -5.01
N THR A 87 3.37 -4.11 -5.55
CA THR A 87 4.55 -3.56 -4.84
C THR A 87 5.12 -2.37 -5.60
N PHE A 88 5.37 -1.28 -4.90
CA PHE A 88 6.10 -0.11 -5.39
C PHE A 88 7.58 -0.16 -4.98
N ILE A 89 8.47 0.22 -5.90
CA ILE A 89 9.93 0.18 -5.72
C ILE A 89 10.65 1.51 -5.99
N PRO A 90 10.64 2.45 -5.03
CA PRO A 90 9.51 2.83 -4.21
C PRO A 90 8.53 3.75 -4.98
N HIS A 91 8.90 4.26 -6.16
CA HIS A 91 8.11 5.26 -6.91
C HIS A 91 7.37 4.69 -8.12
N ARG A 92 7.67 3.46 -8.53
CA ARG A 92 7.02 2.76 -9.64
C ARG A 92 6.44 1.45 -9.18
N CYS A 93 5.27 1.08 -9.67
CA CYS A 93 4.68 -0.22 -9.47
C CYS A 93 5.49 -1.27 -10.25
N HIS A 94 5.94 -2.30 -9.54
CA HIS A 94 6.68 -3.40 -10.12
C HIS A 94 5.74 -4.25 -10.99
N ALA A 95 6.26 -4.82 -12.08
CA ALA A 95 5.50 -5.75 -12.94
C ALA A 95 5.11 -7.07 -12.24
N SER A 96 5.67 -7.32 -11.05
CA SER A 96 5.67 -8.58 -10.31
C SER A 96 5.96 -8.27 -8.83
N ILE A 97 6.37 -9.26 -8.03
CA ILE A 97 6.89 -9.08 -6.68
C ILE A 97 8.32 -9.63 -6.60
N GLY A 98 9.24 -8.94 -5.91
CA GLY A 98 10.57 -9.47 -5.64
C GLY A 98 10.54 -10.59 -4.59
N VAL A 99 11.40 -11.60 -4.71
CA VAL A 99 11.42 -12.80 -3.84
C VAL A 99 11.38 -12.46 -2.34
N PHE A 100 12.28 -11.60 -1.85
CA PHE A 100 12.30 -11.18 -0.44
C PHE A 100 11.10 -10.34 -0.02
N GLY A 101 10.48 -9.64 -0.98
CA GLY A 101 9.21 -8.97 -0.77
C GLY A 101 8.10 -9.99 -0.52
N ALA A 102 8.04 -11.07 -1.30
CA ALA A 102 7.05 -12.13 -1.11
C ALA A 102 7.21 -12.86 0.24
N VAL A 103 8.44 -13.14 0.68
CA VAL A 103 8.72 -13.75 1.99
C VAL A 103 8.24 -12.85 3.13
N SER A 104 8.53 -11.54 3.06
CA SER A 104 8.09 -10.58 4.08
C SER A 104 6.57 -10.43 4.10
N VAL A 105 5.92 -10.48 2.93
CA VAL A 105 4.45 -10.41 2.83
C VAL A 105 3.79 -11.69 3.39
N ALA A 106 4.39 -12.87 3.18
CA ALA A 106 3.82 -14.14 3.64
C ALA A 106 3.62 -14.21 5.17
N GLN A 107 4.43 -13.49 5.95
CA GLN A 107 4.28 -13.41 7.40
C GLN A 107 2.96 -12.74 7.84
N ARG A 108 2.32 -11.95 6.97
CA ARG A 108 1.03 -11.32 7.24
C ARG A 108 -0.18 -12.23 7.00
N LEU A 109 0.00 -13.39 6.35
CA LEU A 109 -1.07 -14.36 6.08
C LEU A 109 -1.75 -14.87 7.36
N SER A 110 -1.07 -14.82 8.50
CA SER A 110 -1.60 -15.26 9.79
C SER A 110 -2.51 -14.23 10.48
N ALA A 111 -2.73 -13.05 9.88
CA ALA A 111 -3.44 -11.96 10.53
C ALA A 111 -4.80 -11.61 9.88
N PRO A 112 -5.82 -11.19 10.66
CA PRO A 112 -7.19 -11.10 10.15
C PRO A 112 -7.41 -9.97 9.11
N ARG A 113 -8.29 -10.26 8.14
CA ARG A 113 -9.02 -9.34 7.23
C ARG A 113 -8.22 -8.72 6.06
N LEU A 114 -8.13 -9.46 4.96
CA LEU A 114 -7.75 -8.94 3.65
C LEU A 114 -8.94 -8.22 2.97
N CYS A 115 -8.65 -7.33 2.03
CA CYS A 115 -9.69 -6.66 1.25
C CYS A 115 -10.38 -7.67 0.32
N ARG A 116 -11.67 -7.89 0.52
CA ARG A 116 -12.48 -8.76 -0.35
C ARG A 116 -12.71 -8.13 -1.71
N ALA A 117 -12.51 -8.91 -2.76
CA ALA A 117 -12.83 -8.50 -4.11
C ALA A 117 -14.34 -8.21 -4.22
N GLY A 118 -14.70 -6.93 -4.27
CA GLY A 118 -16.05 -6.50 -4.65
C GLY A 118 -16.22 -6.48 -6.17
N PRO A 119 -17.45 -6.67 -6.69
CA PRO A 119 -17.70 -6.56 -8.13
C PRO A 119 -17.56 -5.08 -8.54
N GLY A 120 -16.59 -4.79 -9.41
CA GLY A 120 -16.49 -3.54 -10.17
C GLY A 120 -16.41 -2.25 -9.37
N ALA A 121 -15.18 -1.76 -9.12
CA ALA A 121 -14.95 -0.35 -8.86
C ALA A 121 -13.87 0.16 -9.82
N GLY A 122 -14.27 0.34 -11.08
CA GLY A 122 -13.55 1.22 -11.98
C GLY A 122 -13.65 2.67 -11.49
N SER A 123 -12.58 3.41 -11.76
CA SER A 123 -12.42 4.86 -11.71
C SER A 123 -12.09 5.49 -10.35
N ALA A 124 -10.90 6.08 -10.25
CA ALA A 124 -10.59 7.53 -10.21
C ALA A 124 -11.62 8.56 -9.66
N ARG A 125 -12.79 8.18 -9.15
CA ARG A 125 -13.89 9.10 -8.78
C ARG A 125 -14.22 9.14 -7.29
N ARG A 126 -13.58 8.32 -6.45
CA ARG A 126 -13.90 8.28 -5.01
C ARG A 126 -13.10 9.25 -4.14
N TYR A 127 -12.02 9.84 -4.64
CA TYR A 127 -11.18 10.76 -3.84
C TYR A 127 -11.79 12.15 -3.63
N ALA A 128 -12.60 12.67 -4.55
CA ALA A 128 -13.18 14.01 -4.43
C ALA A 128 -14.27 14.13 -3.35
N ALA A 129 -14.91 13.03 -2.95
CA ALA A 129 -16.02 13.05 -1.99
C ALA A 129 -15.56 13.04 -0.53
N ALA A 130 -14.40 12.43 -0.23
CA ALA A 130 -13.87 12.37 1.14
C ALA A 130 -13.26 13.71 1.60
N GLN A 131 -12.68 14.49 0.69
CA GLN A 131 -12.09 15.80 1.02
C GLN A 131 -13.14 16.89 1.27
N ARG A 132 -14.34 16.81 0.64
CA ARG A 132 -15.41 17.79 0.87
C ARG A 132 -16.05 17.71 2.25
N ARG A 133 -15.99 16.55 2.93
CA ARG A 133 -16.52 16.40 4.30
C ARG A 133 -15.56 16.89 5.38
N ALA A 134 -14.27 17.05 5.07
CA ALA A 134 -13.28 17.59 6.00
C ALA A 134 -13.20 19.13 5.97
N SER A 135 -13.62 19.76 4.87
CA SER A 135 -13.69 21.23 4.74
C SER A 135 -14.96 21.85 5.34
N ASP A 136 -15.99 21.05 5.63
CA ASP A 136 -17.32 21.51 6.04
C ASP A 136 -17.57 21.44 7.56
N ARG A 137 -16.49 21.31 8.36
CA ARG A 137 -16.53 21.29 9.83
C ARG A 137 -15.65 22.37 10.48
N ARG A 138 -15.44 23.48 9.78
CA ARG A 138 -14.91 24.72 10.37
C ARG A 138 -15.84 25.88 10.05
N ILE A 139 -16.96 25.92 10.77
CA ILE A 139 -17.65 27.15 11.16
C ILE A 139 -18.03 26.96 12.63
#